data_AF-A0A522GIB7-F1
#
_entry.id   AF-A0A522GIB7-F1
#
_cell.length_a   1.000
_cell.length_b   1.000
_cell.length_c   1.000
_cell.angle_alpha   90.00
_cell.angle_beta   90.00
_cell.angle_gamma   90.00
#
_symmetry.space_group_name_H-M   'P 1'
#
loop_
_entity.id
_entity.type
_entity.pdbx_description
1 polymer ?
#
loop_
_entity_poly.entity_id
_entity_poly.type
_entity_poly.pdbx_seq_one_letter_code
_entity_poly.pdbx_strand_id
1 'polypeptide(L)'
;MIKSELVQRIADRNPHLYLRDVEKIVNAILDEITNALSRGDRVELRGFGAFSVKRRDARLGRNPRTGAHVEVDEKAVPFFKTGKEMRERLNEGYSG
;
A
#
# COMPACT_ATOMS: atom_id res chain seq x y z
N MET A 1 -3.68 -2.66 12.85
CA MET A 1 -5.02 -2.98 12.32
C MET A 1 -4.87 -4.01 11.21
N ILE A 2 -5.48 -5.18 11.33
CA ILE A 2 -5.51 -6.21 10.27
C ILE A 2 -6.74 -6.05 9.38
N LYS A 3 -6.80 -6.78 8.25
CA LYS A 3 -7.89 -6.66 7.27
C LYS A 3 -9.28 -6.90 7.87
N SER A 4 -9.44 -7.91 8.71
CA SER A 4 -10.74 -8.21 9.37
C SER A 4 -11.19 -7.07 10.26
N GLU A 5 -10.29 -6.45 11.02
CA GLU A 5 -10.58 -5.27 11.83
C GLU A 5 -10.97 -4.06 10.97
N LEU A 6 -10.30 -3.87 9.82
CA LEU A 6 -10.65 -2.82 8.86
C LEU A 6 -12.07 -3.03 8.32
N VAL A 7 -12.40 -4.26 7.88
CA VAL A 7 -13.72 -4.62 7.36
C VAL A 7 -14.79 -4.37 8.43
N GLN A 8 -14.56 -4.81 9.67
CA GLN A 8 -15.50 -4.58 10.77
C GLN A 8 -15.71 -3.08 11.02
N ARG A 9 -14.64 -2.29 11.11
CA ARG A 9 -14.74 -0.83 11.34
C ARG A 9 -15.46 -0.10 10.20
N ILE A 10 -15.32 -0.56 8.96
CA ILE A 10 -16.06 0.00 7.83
C ILE A 10 -17.53 -0.39 7.91
N ALA A 11 -17.85 -1.65 8.26
CA ALA A 11 -19.23 -2.10 8.43
C ALA A 11 -19.95 -1.35 9.55
N ASP A 12 -19.30 -1.15 10.70
CA ASP A 12 -19.86 -0.39 11.83
C ASP A 12 -20.23 1.05 11.44
N ARG A 13 -19.46 1.66 10.54
CA ARG A 13 -19.72 3.01 9.99
C ARG A 13 -20.78 3.03 8.89
N ASN A 14 -21.12 1.87 8.33
CA ASN A 14 -22.06 1.71 7.23
C ASN A 14 -23.11 0.65 7.58
N PRO A 15 -23.98 0.90 8.58
CA PRO A 15 -24.91 -0.11 9.12
C PRO A 15 -25.97 -0.60 8.12
N HIS A 16 -26.09 0.08 6.98
CA HIS A 16 -26.95 -0.30 5.86
C HIS A 16 -26.33 -1.37 4.94
N LEU A 17 -25.05 -1.71 5.11
CA LEU A 17 -24.36 -2.74 4.34
C LEU A 17 -24.18 -4.01 5.18
N TYR A 18 -24.32 -5.17 4.56
CA TYR A 18 -23.94 -6.43 5.20
C TYR A 18 -22.42 -6.54 5.29
N LEU A 19 -21.92 -7.16 6.36
CA LEU A 19 -20.48 -7.38 6.57
C LEU A 19 -19.80 -8.05 5.36
N ARG A 20 -20.45 -9.04 4.76
CA ARG A 20 -19.97 -9.74 3.56
C ARG A 20 -19.79 -8.81 2.36
N ASP A 21 -20.62 -7.79 2.23
CA ASP A 21 -20.56 -6.86 1.09
C ASP A 21 -19.43 -5.86 1.31
N VAL A 22 -19.21 -5.42 2.55
CA VAL A 22 -18.03 -4.62 2.92
C VAL A 22 -16.74 -5.40 2.67
N GLU A 23 -16.69 -6.68 3.03
CA GLU A 23 -15.53 -7.53 2.76
C GLU A 23 -15.23 -7.63 1.25
N LYS A 24 -16.27 -7.86 0.42
CA LYS A 24 -16.14 -7.89 -1.04
C LYS A 24 -15.63 -6.56 -1.59
N ILE A 25 -16.15 -5.43 -1.10
CA ILE A 25 -15.73 -4.09 -1.53
C ILE A 25 -14.25 -3.85 -1.18
N VAL A 26 -13.83 -4.19 0.04
CA VAL A 26 -12.42 -4.04 0.45
C VAL A 26 -11.51 -4.91 -0.41
N ASN A 27 -11.91 -6.15 -0.71
CA ASN A 27 -11.16 -7.02 -1.62
C ASN A 27 -11.03 -6.41 -3.01
N ALA A 28 -12.15 -5.98 -3.60
CA ALA A 28 -12.17 -5.39 -4.93
C ALA A 28 -11.24 -4.16 -5.04
N ILE A 29 -11.19 -3.32 -4.01
CA ILE A 29 -10.28 -2.17 -3.96
C ILE A 29 -8.81 -2.62 -3.97
N LEU A 30 -8.44 -3.58 -3.11
CA LEU A 30 -7.06 -4.07 -3.02
C LEU A 30 -6.62 -4.80 -4.31
N ASP A 31 -7.53 -5.59 -4.88
CA ASP A 31 -7.32 -6.31 -6.13
C ASP A 31 -7.13 -5.34 -7.29
N GLU A 32 -7.97 -4.30 -7.41
CA GLU A 32 -7.82 -3.33 -8.51
C GLU A 32 -6.53 -2.50 -8.37
N ILE A 33 -6.12 -2.13 -7.15
CA ILE A 33 -4.81 -1.49 -6.94
C ILE A 33 -3.68 -2.41 -7.43
N THR A 34 -3.75 -3.70 -7.10
CA THR A 34 -2.72 -4.68 -7.49
C THR A 34 -2.70 -4.88 -9.00
N ASN A 35 -3.86 -4.98 -9.63
CA ASN A 35 -4.00 -5.15 -11.08
C ASN A 35 -3.54 -3.91 -11.85
N ALA A 36 -3.82 -2.70 -11.35
CA ALA A 36 -3.31 -1.48 -11.95
C ALA A 36 -1.78 -1.44 -11.90
N LEU A 37 -1.18 -1.76 -10.76
CA LEU A 37 0.28 -1.79 -10.64
C LEU A 37 0.92 -2.85 -11.54
N SER A 38 0.30 -4.02 -11.71
CA SER A 38 0.84 -5.08 -12.58
C SER A 38 0.84 -4.67 -14.06
N ARG A 39 -0.10 -3.82 -14.48
CA ARG A 39 -0.13 -3.20 -15.81
C ARG A 39 0.88 -2.04 -15.98
N GLY A 40 1.51 -1.61 -14.89
CA GLY A 40 2.40 -0.44 -14.86
C GLY A 40 1.67 0.89 -14.65
N ASP A 41 0.37 0.85 -14.36
CA ASP A 41 -0.43 2.03 -14.07
C ASP A 41 -0.04 2.65 -12.73
N ARG A 42 -0.37 3.93 -12.57
CA ARG A 42 -0.32 4.63 -11.28
C ARG A 42 -1.73 4.77 -10.73
N VAL A 43 -1.92 4.42 -9.45
CA VAL A 43 -3.18 4.64 -8.73
C VAL A 43 -3.03 5.82 -7.80
N GLU A 44 -3.84 6.86 -7.98
CA GLU A 44 -3.84 8.04 -7.13
C GLU A 44 -5.16 8.16 -6.36
N LEU A 45 -5.06 8.16 -5.03
CA LEU A 45 -6.16 8.32 -4.10
C LEU A 45 -5.99 9.67 -3.39
N ARG A 46 -6.66 10.71 -3.89
CA ARG A 46 -6.51 12.09 -3.39
C ARG A 46 -6.76 12.15 -1.87
N GLY A 47 -5.91 12.89 -1.15
CA GLY A 47 -5.94 12.95 0.32
C GLY A 47 -5.21 11.80 1.01
N PHE A 48 -5.14 10.62 0.39
CA PHE A 48 -4.47 9.44 0.96
C PHE A 48 -3.03 9.29 0.46
N GLY A 49 -2.83 9.21 -0.86
CA GLY A 49 -1.52 8.99 -1.47
C GLY A 49 -1.60 8.40 -2.88
N ALA A 50 -0.46 7.97 -3.40
CA ALA A 50 -0.38 7.35 -4.72
C ALA A 50 0.49 6.09 -4.69
N PHE A 51 0.00 5.03 -5.33
CA PHE A 51 0.73 3.81 -5.62
C PHE A 51 1.29 3.86 -7.03
N SER A 52 2.56 3.48 -7.19
CA SER A 52 3.20 3.32 -8.49
C SER A 52 4.21 2.19 -8.45
N VAL A 53 4.65 1.73 -9.61
CA VAL A 53 5.79 0.81 -9.71
C VAL A 53 7.09 1.59 -9.88
N LYS A 54 8.15 1.15 -9.19
CA LYS A 54 9.53 1.60 -9.44
C LYS A 54 10.36 0.44 -9.97
N ARG A 55 11.15 0.68 -11.00
CA ARG A 55 12.22 -0.25 -11.39
C ARG A 55 13.40 -0.07 -10.44
N ARG A 56 13.95 -1.19 -9.98
CA ARG A 56 15.23 -1.25 -9.28
C ARG A 56 16.19 -2.01 -10.17
N ASP A 57 17.30 -1.37 -10.50
CA ASP A 57 18.33 -1.97 -11.33
C ASP A 57 19.04 -3.11 -10.60
N ALA A 58 19.61 -4.02 -11.38
CA ALA A 58 20.43 -5.09 -10.86
C ALA A 58 21.63 -4.52 -10.08
N ARG A 59 22.00 -5.19 -8.98
CA ARG A 59 23.11 -4.75 -8.12
C ARG A 59 23.75 -5.91 -7.38
N LEU A 60 24.98 -5.71 -6.94
CA LEU A 60 25.61 -6.59 -5.96
C LEU A 60 25.10 -6.24 -4.55
N GLY A 61 24.39 -7.19 -3.95
CA GLY A 61 23.98 -7.17 -2.56
C GLY A 61 24.97 -7.90 -1.66
N ARG A 62 24.68 -7.93 -0.36
CA ARG A 62 25.45 -8.67 0.63
C ARG A 62 24.52 -9.53 1.45
N ASN A 63 24.85 -10.81 1.63
CA ASN A 63 24.10 -11.69 2.50
C ASN A 63 24.28 -11.22 3.96
N PRO A 64 23.20 -10.84 4.68
CA PRO A 64 23.32 -10.32 6.04
C PRO A 64 23.89 -11.34 7.05
N ARG A 65 23.76 -12.64 6.77
CA ARG A 65 24.22 -13.72 7.66
C ARG A 65 25.68 -14.10 7.44
N THR A 66 26.17 -14.05 6.20
CA THR A 66 27.53 -14.54 5.85
C THR A 66 28.47 -13.44 5.37
N GLY A 67 27.95 -12.27 5.01
CA GLY A 67 28.74 -11.18 4.44
C GLY A 67 29.19 -11.41 2.99
N ALA A 68 28.85 -12.53 2.37
CA ALA A 68 29.18 -12.82 0.97
C ALA A 68 28.42 -11.91 0.00
N HIS A 69 29.04 -11.60 -1.13
CA HIS A 69 28.38 -10.89 -2.23
C HIS A 69 27.33 -11.81 -2.88
N VAL A 70 26.17 -11.24 -3.18
CA VAL A 70 25.09 -11.94 -3.89
C VAL A 70 24.57 -11.03 -4.99
N GLU A 71 24.38 -11.58 -6.18
CA GLU A 71 23.72 -10.86 -7.26
C GLU A 71 22.25 -10.67 -6.93
N VAL A 72 21.75 -9.46 -7.19
CA VAL A 72 20.33 -9.11 -7.04
C VAL A 72 19.87 -8.63 -8.39
N ASP A 73 18.98 -9.40 -9.02
CA ASP A 73 18.41 -9.07 -10.32
C ASP A 73 17.60 -7.78 -10.29
N GLU A 74 17.45 -7.19 -11.47
CA GLU A 74 16.53 -6.08 -11.66
C GLU A 74 15.10 -6.51 -11.31
N LYS A 75 14.32 -5.61 -10.71
CA LYS A 75 12.93 -5.90 -10.38
C LYS A 75 12.06 -4.67 -10.27
N ALA A 76 10.79 -4.86 -10.63
CA ALA A 76 9.73 -3.94 -10.30
C ALA A 76 9.37 -4.07 -8.80
N VAL A 77 9.24 -2.94 -8.11
CA VAL A 77 8.77 -2.89 -6.73
C VAL A 77 7.60 -1.91 -6.60
N PRO A 78 6.58 -2.22 -5.80
CA PRO A 78 5.54 -1.26 -5.48
C PRO A 78 6.15 -0.12 -4.65
N PHE A 79 5.66 1.09 -4.90
CA PHE A 79 6.04 2.29 -4.18
C PHE A 79 4.77 3.06 -3.81
N PHE A 80 4.65 3.42 -2.54
CA PHE A 80 3.59 4.28 -2.06
C PHE A 80 4.16 5.65 -1.67
N LYS A 81 3.59 6.72 -2.25
CA LYS A 81 3.85 8.10 -1.87
C LYS A 81 2.69 8.60 -1.03
N THR A 82 2.96 8.98 0.21
CA THR A 82 1.95 9.53 1.13
C THR A 82 1.42 10.87 0.63
N GLY A 83 0.12 11.10 0.81
CA GLY A 83 -0.54 12.36 0.55
C GLY A 83 -0.10 13.47 1.51
N LYS A 84 -0.34 14.73 1.14
CA LYS A 84 -0.11 15.88 2.03
C LYS A 84 -1.00 15.79 3.28
N GLU A 85 -2.31 15.62 3.08
CA GLU A 85 -3.31 15.54 4.15
C GLU A 85 -3.02 14.41 5.15
N MET A 86 -2.63 13.23 4.68
CA MET A 86 -2.18 12.14 5.56
C MET A 86 -0.99 12.55 6.42
N ARG A 87 0.02 13.21 5.84
CA ARG A 87 1.20 13.67 6.59
C ARG A 87 0.84 14.76 7.59
N GLU A 88 -0.06 15.68 7.24
CA GLU A 88 -0.51 16.75 8.14
C GLU A 88 -1.22 16.15 9.36
N ARG A 89 -2.21 15.27 9.16
CA ARG A 89 -2.94 14.60 10.25
C ARG A 89 -2.05 13.81 11.21
N LEU A 90 -0.94 13.25 10.71
CA LEU A 90 0.02 12.54 11.56
C LEU A 90 0.89 13.49 12.41
N ASN A 91 1.12 14.71 11.94
CA ASN A 91 2.00 15.70 12.58
C ASN A 91 1.24 16.81 13.34
N GLU A 92 -0.09 16.90 13.21
CA GLU A 92 -0.93 17.81 14.00
C GLU A 92 -0.71 17.67 15.52
N GLY A 93 -0.36 16.47 16.02
CA GLY A 93 0.02 16.23 17.42
C GLY A 93 1.50 16.43 17.76
N TYR A 94 2.35 16.76 16.79
CA TYR A 94 3.79 17.01 16.94
C TYR A 94 4.17 18.49 16.77
N SER A 95 3.18 19.34 16.55
CA SER A 95 3.35 20.79 16.50
C SER A 95 3.38 21.33 17.93
N GLY A 96 4.57 21.28 18.54
CA GLY A 96 4.87 21.99 19.79
C GLY A 96 4.96 23.49 19.59
#